data_AF-A0A1E5SSI0-F1
#
_entry.id   AF-A0A1E5SSI0-F1
#
_cell.length_a   1.000
_cell.length_b   1.000
_cell.length_c   1.000
_cell.angle_alpha   90.00
_cell.angle_beta   90.00
_cell.angle_gamma   90.00
#
_symmetry.space_group_name_H-M   'P 1'
#
loop_
_entity.id
_entity.type
_entity.pdbx_description
1 polymer ?
#
loop_
_entity_poly.entity_id
_entity_poly.type
_entity_poly.pdbx_seq_one_letter_code
_entity_poly.pdbx_strand_id
1 'polypeptide(L)'
;MGTPVSFAQSNNQTLYLDQDGQAVLDANGLELCFESEIVTTCTPSRAIGDDHALWLSNNIFPGSTTDFLFESGAEFSQFPDGTATITGIVYNTANPTDKWEVKLFLADKKNWTEWSNAGRNYKDERGFTGSNYTDWSYYIEDPAKVSELVGLADNAGSSLTIEHMPSNYYYGFQVGTAANNKNADFGLSGWFSYSWDGVNYHQGDFNLDLNNCQDNETLPVGEVTRTLSQEIFTCDDLGENTVTLTATDEEGNVCTQEFTVTIEDNIAPTVVTRDIARVIGAGGQVTITADDVLNFNCGGGTSIPQPVPGSGEVTIEFATCTEDNC
;
A
#
# COMPACT_ATOMS: atom_id res chain seq x y z
N MET A 1 -16.17 -8.65 36.13
CA MET A 1 -14.72 -8.82 35.88
C MET A 1 -14.58 -8.73 34.38
N GLY A 2 -13.67 -7.86 33.92
CA GLY A 2 -13.63 -7.40 32.53
C GLY A 2 -13.33 -8.53 31.56
N THR A 3 -14.06 -8.53 30.45
CA THR A 3 -13.78 -9.32 29.26
C THR A 3 -12.37 -9.01 28.77
N PRO A 4 -11.46 -9.99 28.68
CA PRO A 4 -10.20 -9.79 27.99
C PRO A 4 -10.50 -9.80 26.48
N VAL A 5 -10.69 -8.63 25.91
CA VAL A 5 -10.70 -8.44 24.46
C VAL A 5 -9.27 -8.72 23.99
N SER A 6 -9.06 -9.81 23.26
CA SER A 6 -7.80 -10.08 22.56
C SER A 6 -7.68 -9.12 21.38
N PHE A 7 -6.93 -8.03 21.57
CA PHE A 7 -6.70 -7.04 20.52
C PHE A 7 -5.73 -7.57 19.48
N ALA A 8 -6.16 -7.50 18.22
CA ALA A 8 -5.49 -8.04 17.05
C ALA A 8 -4.64 -6.92 16.39
N GLN A 9 -3.42 -7.20 15.90
CA GLN A 9 -2.49 -6.18 15.35
C GLN A 9 -1.84 -6.51 13.97
N SER A 10 -2.15 -7.63 13.30
CA SER A 10 -1.53 -7.96 12.00
C SER A 10 -2.41 -8.79 11.03
N ASN A 11 -1.96 -8.96 9.78
CA ASN A 11 -2.63 -9.72 8.72
C ASN A 11 -2.73 -11.25 8.97
N ASN A 12 -2.23 -11.77 10.10
CA ASN A 12 -2.58 -13.09 10.62
C ASN A 12 -2.77 -12.94 12.12
N GLN A 13 -3.81 -13.57 12.68
CA GLN A 13 -4.16 -13.38 14.08
C GLN A 13 -4.35 -14.72 14.78
N THR A 14 -3.87 -14.82 16.01
CA THR A 14 -4.24 -15.91 16.91
C THR A 14 -5.16 -15.33 17.98
N LEU A 15 -6.37 -15.88 18.10
CA LEU A 15 -7.33 -15.50 19.13
C LEU A 15 -7.55 -16.65 20.09
N TYR A 16 -7.79 -16.31 21.35
CA TYR A 16 -8.08 -17.26 22.41
C TYR A 16 -9.54 -17.17 22.81
N LEU A 17 -10.18 -18.32 22.99
CA LEU A 17 -11.52 -18.37 23.55
C LEU A 17 -11.51 -17.84 24.98
N ASP A 18 -12.51 -17.04 25.32
CA ASP A 18 -12.78 -16.63 26.69
C ASP A 18 -13.49 -17.73 27.48
N GLN A 19 -13.75 -17.49 28.76
CA GLN A 19 -14.42 -18.42 29.66
C GLN A 19 -15.82 -18.87 29.21
N ASP A 20 -16.45 -18.15 28.27
CA ASP A 20 -17.76 -18.45 27.70
C ASP A 20 -17.63 -19.18 26.35
N GLY A 21 -16.40 -19.48 25.92
CA GLY A 21 -16.08 -20.18 24.68
C GLY A 21 -16.16 -19.28 23.45
N GLN A 22 -15.92 -17.97 23.61
CA GLN A 22 -15.99 -17.01 22.51
C GLN A 22 -14.70 -16.21 22.33
N ALA A 23 -14.38 -15.89 21.09
CA ALA A 23 -13.36 -14.90 20.75
C ALA A 23 -13.95 -13.85 19.79
N VAL A 24 -13.50 -12.60 19.92
CA VAL A 24 -13.98 -11.47 19.10
C VAL A 24 -12.82 -10.84 18.35
N LEU A 25 -13.03 -10.59 17.06
CA LEU A 25 -12.08 -9.89 16.18
C LEU A 25 -12.56 -8.46 15.93
N ASP A 26 -11.68 -7.49 16.14
CA ASP A 26 -11.94 -6.07 15.87
C ASP A 26 -11.29 -5.64 14.54
N ALA A 27 -12.12 -5.12 13.63
CA ALA A 27 -11.67 -4.62 12.33
C ALA A 27 -10.76 -3.38 12.44
N ASN A 28 -10.79 -2.67 13.58
CA ASN A 28 -10.03 -1.42 13.75
C ASN A 28 -8.53 -1.61 13.98
N GLY A 29 -8.13 -2.79 14.44
CA GLY A 29 -6.73 -3.17 14.63
C GLY A 29 -6.10 -3.83 13.39
N LEU A 30 -6.87 -4.00 12.32
CA LEU A 30 -6.39 -4.58 11.06
C LEU A 30 -5.88 -3.50 10.12
N GLU A 31 -4.80 -3.83 9.42
CA GLU A 31 -4.24 -2.99 8.38
C GLU A 31 -5.28 -2.80 7.26
N LEU A 32 -5.47 -1.56 6.82
CA LEU A 32 -6.36 -1.27 5.70
C LEU A 32 -5.65 -1.64 4.40
N CYS A 33 -6.38 -2.27 3.49
CA CYS A 33 -5.86 -2.60 2.16
C CYS A 33 -5.94 -1.44 1.14
N PHE A 34 -6.43 -0.27 1.57
CA PHE A 34 -6.13 0.97 0.87
C PHE A 34 -4.66 1.31 1.15
N GLU A 35 -3.78 1.06 0.17
CA GLU A 35 -2.45 1.66 0.23
C GLU A 35 -2.65 3.19 0.21
N SER A 36 -2.23 3.87 1.28
CA SER A 36 -2.12 5.33 1.25
C SER A 36 -1.06 5.66 0.21
N GLU A 37 -1.47 6.10 -0.97
CA GLU A 37 -0.53 6.45 -2.02
C GLU A 37 -0.06 7.90 -1.73
N ILE A 38 1.15 8.06 -1.20
CA ILE A 38 1.71 9.40 -0.93
C ILE A 38 2.14 10.00 -2.26
N VAL A 39 1.33 10.92 -2.78
CA VAL A 39 1.67 11.69 -3.97
C VAL A 39 2.33 12.99 -3.53
N THR A 40 3.60 13.18 -3.87
CA THR A 40 4.25 14.48 -3.66
C THR A 40 3.87 15.41 -4.81
N THR A 41 3.19 16.51 -4.53
CA THR A 41 2.83 17.54 -5.53
C THR A 41 3.61 18.83 -5.29
N CYS A 42 4.14 19.43 -6.35
CA CYS A 42 4.83 20.73 -6.31
C CYS A 42 4.26 21.66 -7.39
N THR A 43 4.40 22.97 -7.19
CA THR A 43 4.12 23.99 -8.22
C THR A 43 5.39 24.30 -9.02
N PRO A 44 5.48 23.91 -10.31
CA PRO A 44 6.61 24.26 -11.15
C PRO A 44 6.55 25.75 -11.54
N SER A 45 7.71 26.40 -11.50
CA SER A 45 7.94 27.71 -12.08
C SER A 45 9.24 27.72 -12.86
N ARG A 46 9.51 28.77 -13.64
CA ARG A 46 10.86 28.97 -14.20
C ARG A 46 11.90 28.95 -13.08
N ALA A 47 13.08 28.46 -13.37
CA ALA A 47 14.19 28.60 -12.44
C ALA A 47 14.60 30.07 -12.28
N ILE A 48 14.78 30.55 -11.05
CA ILE A 48 15.27 31.91 -10.78
C ILE A 48 16.65 32.08 -11.44
N GLY A 49 16.80 33.13 -12.26
CA GLY A 49 18.02 33.41 -13.01
C GLY A 49 18.05 32.79 -14.42
N ASP A 50 16.99 32.12 -14.83
CA ASP A 50 16.75 31.66 -16.19
C ASP A 50 15.64 32.48 -16.87
N ASP A 51 15.68 32.51 -18.19
CA ASP A 51 14.72 33.29 -19.00
C ASP A 51 13.44 32.48 -19.30
N HIS A 52 13.47 31.15 -19.11
CA HIS A 52 12.39 30.21 -19.45
C HIS A 52 12.14 29.13 -18.38
N ALA A 53 10.94 28.56 -18.41
CA ALA A 53 10.61 27.30 -17.72
C ALA A 53 10.69 26.12 -18.70
N LEU A 54 10.22 26.36 -19.93
CA LEU A 54 10.30 25.49 -21.09
C LEU A 54 10.98 26.25 -22.22
N TRP A 55 11.99 25.65 -22.84
CA TRP A 55 12.58 26.16 -24.07
C TRP A 55 12.36 25.22 -25.23
N LEU A 56 12.08 25.79 -26.41
CA LEU A 56 11.95 25.06 -27.66
C LEU A 56 12.92 25.67 -28.67
N SER A 57 13.82 24.86 -29.24
CA SER A 57 14.92 25.35 -30.08
C SER A 57 14.54 26.06 -31.38
N ASN A 58 13.25 26.07 -31.73
CA ASN A 58 12.77 26.68 -32.95
C ASN A 58 11.56 27.56 -32.65
N ASN A 59 11.56 28.76 -33.23
CA ASN A 59 10.41 29.64 -33.18
C ASN A 59 9.35 29.10 -34.12
N ILE A 60 8.20 28.79 -33.54
CA ILE A 60 7.09 28.16 -34.24
C ILE A 60 6.22 29.23 -34.89
N PHE A 61 6.06 30.37 -34.21
CA PHE A 61 5.18 31.44 -34.62
C PHE A 61 5.87 32.80 -34.77
N PRO A 62 5.49 33.60 -35.79
CA PRO A 62 5.96 34.96 -35.94
C PRO A 62 5.63 35.81 -34.71
N GLY A 63 6.64 36.43 -34.11
CA GLY A 63 6.48 37.25 -32.91
C GLY A 63 6.68 36.51 -31.59
N SER A 64 6.81 35.17 -31.63
CA SER A 64 7.22 34.37 -30.47
C SER A 64 8.74 34.32 -30.30
N THR A 65 9.18 34.10 -29.07
CA THR A 65 10.54 33.63 -28.74
C THR A 65 10.57 32.10 -28.63
N THR A 66 11.72 31.56 -28.21
CA THR A 66 11.88 30.14 -27.87
C THR A 66 11.46 29.81 -26.44
N ASP A 67 11.04 30.83 -25.67
CA ASP A 67 11.03 30.80 -24.21
C ASP A 67 9.60 30.86 -23.68
N PHE A 68 9.24 29.86 -22.87
CA PHE A 68 7.89 29.69 -22.36
C PHE A 68 7.88 29.65 -20.84
N LEU A 69 6.82 30.20 -20.24
CA LEU A 69 6.58 30.21 -18.79
C LEU A 69 5.27 29.50 -18.47
N PHE A 70 5.19 28.85 -17.31
CA PHE A 70 3.94 28.29 -16.81
C PHE A 70 2.94 29.37 -16.41
N GLU A 71 1.66 29.15 -16.73
CA GLU A 71 0.53 29.82 -16.09
C GLU A 71 0.29 29.23 -14.69
N SER A 72 -0.52 29.92 -13.88
CA SER A 72 -0.95 29.39 -12.60
C SER A 72 -1.73 28.07 -12.77
N GLY A 73 -1.51 27.11 -11.86
CA GLY A 73 -2.20 25.82 -11.89
C GLY A 73 -1.42 24.70 -12.57
N ALA A 74 -0.18 24.95 -12.98
CA ALA A 74 0.74 23.87 -13.33
C ALA A 74 1.12 23.05 -12.08
N GLU A 75 1.41 21.78 -12.29
CA GLU A 75 1.68 20.80 -11.23
C GLU A 75 2.77 19.82 -11.67
N PHE A 76 3.69 19.52 -10.75
CA PHE A 76 4.59 18.37 -10.81
C PHE A 76 4.17 17.38 -9.73
N SER A 77 3.91 16.14 -10.10
CA SER A 77 3.39 15.11 -9.20
C SER A 77 4.26 13.87 -9.26
N GLN A 78 4.72 13.36 -8.11
CA GLN A 78 5.47 12.12 -7.99
C GLN A 78 4.60 11.06 -7.32
N PHE A 79 4.61 9.85 -7.88
CA PHE A 79 3.80 8.74 -7.41
C PHE A 79 4.67 7.66 -6.73
N PRO A 80 4.14 6.94 -5.73
CA PRO A 80 4.80 5.82 -5.06
C PRO A 80 5.22 4.68 -5.98
N ASP A 81 4.54 4.47 -7.11
CA ASP A 81 4.95 3.49 -8.13
C ASP A 81 6.26 3.87 -8.86
N GLY A 82 6.83 5.04 -8.55
CA GLY A 82 8.07 5.54 -9.14
C GLY A 82 7.85 6.29 -10.46
N THR A 83 6.59 6.61 -10.82
CA THR A 83 6.28 7.52 -11.92
C THR A 83 6.19 8.96 -11.44
N ALA A 84 6.25 9.90 -12.38
CA ALA A 84 5.99 11.32 -12.12
C ALA A 84 5.35 11.99 -13.34
N THR A 85 4.70 13.12 -13.13
CA THR A 85 4.11 13.91 -14.22
C THR A 85 4.40 15.39 -14.07
N ILE A 86 4.45 16.10 -15.20
CA ILE A 86 4.30 17.56 -15.24
C ILE A 86 3.09 17.87 -16.10
N THR A 87 2.15 18.62 -15.54
CA THR A 87 1.00 19.14 -16.27
C THR A 87 0.85 20.63 -16.06
N GLY A 88 0.27 21.33 -17.04
CA GLY A 88 0.00 22.76 -16.94
C GLY A 88 0.09 23.47 -18.27
N ILE A 89 -0.36 24.72 -18.30
CA ILE A 89 -0.29 25.55 -19.50
C ILE A 89 0.98 26.37 -19.47
N VAL A 90 1.69 26.41 -20.59
CA VAL A 90 2.79 27.33 -20.83
C VAL A 90 2.42 28.34 -21.91
N TYR A 91 2.96 29.55 -21.80
CA TYR A 91 2.77 30.62 -22.77
C TYR A 91 4.11 31.27 -23.14
N ASN A 92 4.21 31.74 -24.39
CA ASN A 92 5.37 32.51 -24.83
C ASN A 92 5.31 33.94 -24.27
N THR A 93 6.44 34.44 -23.75
CA THR A 93 6.47 35.77 -23.12
C THR A 93 6.35 36.93 -24.10
N ALA A 94 6.76 36.74 -25.36
CA ALA A 94 6.60 37.75 -26.42
C ALA A 94 5.25 37.63 -27.14
N ASN A 95 4.66 36.44 -27.17
CA ASN A 95 3.33 36.19 -27.73
C ASN A 95 2.48 35.30 -26.81
N PRO A 96 1.69 35.87 -25.87
CA PRO A 96 0.91 35.07 -24.92
C PRO A 96 -0.19 34.17 -25.52
N THR A 97 -0.49 34.27 -26.82
CA THR A 97 -1.40 33.34 -27.52
C THR A 97 -0.69 32.16 -28.16
N ASP A 98 0.65 32.15 -28.22
CA ASP A 98 1.45 30.95 -28.45
C ASP A 98 1.50 30.16 -27.13
N LYS A 99 0.58 29.21 -27.00
CA LYS A 99 0.33 28.43 -25.79
C LYS A 99 0.35 26.94 -26.04
N TRP A 100 0.79 26.21 -25.04
CA TRP A 100 0.79 24.76 -25.04
C TRP A 100 0.34 24.23 -23.69
N GLU A 101 -0.48 23.18 -23.68
CA GLU A 101 -0.67 22.33 -22.51
C GLU A 101 0.47 21.31 -22.48
N VAL A 102 1.25 21.31 -21.42
CA VAL A 102 2.31 20.32 -21.16
C VAL A 102 1.67 19.06 -20.61
N LYS A 103 1.98 17.92 -21.20
CA LYS A 103 1.74 16.58 -20.65
C LYS A 103 3.04 15.81 -20.70
N LEU A 104 3.79 15.82 -19.60
CA LEU A 104 5.01 15.03 -19.48
C LEU A 104 4.75 13.87 -18.54
N PHE A 105 5.06 12.65 -19.00
CA PHE A 105 5.00 11.44 -18.20
C PHE A 105 6.42 10.90 -18.01
N LEU A 106 6.78 10.65 -16.76
CA LEU A 106 8.09 10.18 -16.35
C LEU A 106 7.95 8.84 -15.61
N ALA A 107 8.91 7.94 -15.81
CA ALA A 107 8.91 6.62 -15.20
C ALA A 107 10.35 6.15 -14.90
N ASP A 108 10.45 4.92 -14.39
CA ASP A 108 11.71 4.24 -14.05
C ASP A 108 12.60 5.10 -13.14
N LYS A 109 12.02 5.67 -12.07
CA LYS A 109 12.74 6.43 -11.05
C LYS A 109 13.93 5.65 -10.53
N LYS A 110 15.09 6.31 -10.49
CA LYS A 110 16.34 5.78 -9.93
C LYS A 110 16.98 6.77 -8.98
N ASN A 111 17.62 6.24 -7.95
CA ASN A 111 18.59 7.00 -7.18
C ASN A 111 19.94 7.08 -7.93
N TRP A 112 20.88 7.88 -7.40
CA TRP A 112 22.20 8.03 -8.02
C TRP A 112 22.96 6.72 -8.21
N THR A 113 22.93 5.80 -7.24
CA THR A 113 23.65 4.52 -7.34
C THR A 113 23.12 3.69 -8.50
N GLU A 114 21.81 3.55 -8.62
CA GLU A 114 21.17 2.81 -9.72
C GLU A 114 21.43 3.49 -11.07
N TRP A 115 21.33 4.82 -11.13
CA TRP A 115 21.54 5.60 -12.34
C TRP A 115 22.99 5.49 -12.85
N SER A 116 23.97 5.71 -11.97
CA SER A 116 25.39 5.67 -12.31
C SER A 116 25.90 4.26 -12.64
N ASN A 117 25.36 3.22 -12.00
CA ASN A 117 25.66 1.82 -12.34
C ASN A 117 25.24 1.45 -13.77
N ALA A 118 24.26 2.15 -14.34
CA ALA A 118 23.87 2.01 -15.75
C ALA A 118 24.82 2.77 -16.72
N GLY A 119 25.93 3.33 -16.23
CA GLY A 119 26.89 4.10 -17.04
C GLY A 119 26.41 5.50 -17.41
N ARG A 120 25.41 6.03 -16.68
CA ARG A 120 24.78 7.33 -16.91
C ARG A 120 25.36 8.38 -15.96
N ASN A 121 25.05 9.65 -16.22
CA ASN A 121 25.56 10.79 -15.46
C ASN A 121 24.45 11.83 -15.23
N TYR A 122 24.78 12.92 -14.54
CA TYR A 122 23.89 14.06 -14.28
C TYR A 122 24.39 15.31 -14.99
N LYS A 123 23.52 16.32 -15.10
CA LYS A 123 23.82 17.58 -15.74
C LYS A 123 23.97 18.69 -14.69
N ASP A 124 25.09 19.41 -14.76
CA ASP A 124 25.36 20.62 -13.96
C ASP A 124 26.20 21.62 -14.76
N GLU A 125 25.55 22.50 -15.50
CA GLU A 125 26.19 23.51 -16.33
C GLU A 125 26.60 24.74 -15.54
N ARG A 126 26.04 24.94 -14.34
CA ARG A 126 26.23 26.16 -13.54
C ARG A 126 27.10 25.94 -12.30
N GLY A 127 27.38 24.69 -11.94
CA GLY A 127 28.26 24.34 -10.82
C GLY A 127 27.58 24.48 -9.45
N PHE A 128 26.24 24.48 -9.40
CA PHE A 128 25.48 24.63 -8.14
C PHE A 128 25.22 23.29 -7.45
N THR A 129 25.45 22.17 -8.14
CA THR A 129 25.02 20.86 -7.67
C THR A 129 25.78 20.38 -6.44
N GLY A 130 27.09 20.61 -6.37
CA GLY A 130 27.91 20.13 -5.25
C GLY A 130 27.77 18.62 -5.06
N SER A 131 27.41 18.18 -3.85
CA SER A 131 27.11 16.77 -3.55
C SER A 131 25.62 16.42 -3.68
N ASN A 132 24.74 17.38 -3.97
CA ASN A 132 23.28 17.14 -3.95
C ASN A 132 22.83 16.09 -4.97
N TYR A 133 23.60 15.86 -6.04
CA TYR A 133 23.30 14.85 -7.05
C TYR A 133 23.12 13.44 -6.48
N THR A 134 23.71 13.13 -5.32
CA THR A 134 23.53 11.80 -4.70
C THR A 134 22.13 11.58 -4.16
N ASP A 135 21.40 12.67 -3.87
CA ASP A 135 20.07 12.65 -3.25
C ASP A 135 18.96 12.88 -4.28
N TRP A 136 19.32 13.03 -5.56
CA TRP A 136 18.37 13.26 -6.64
C TRP A 136 17.61 12.01 -7.03
N SER A 137 16.42 12.24 -7.56
CA SER A 137 15.67 11.25 -8.33
C SER A 137 15.94 11.48 -9.82
N TYR A 138 16.26 10.41 -10.54
CA TYR A 138 16.48 10.41 -11.97
C TYR A 138 15.38 9.61 -12.65
N TYR A 139 14.69 10.23 -13.60
CA TYR A 139 13.63 9.60 -14.36
C TYR A 139 13.99 9.55 -15.85
N ILE A 140 13.34 8.63 -16.57
CA ILE A 140 13.22 8.69 -18.03
C ILE A 140 11.78 9.08 -18.41
N GLU A 141 11.55 9.35 -19.68
CA GLU A 141 10.21 9.54 -20.23
C GLU A 141 9.49 8.19 -20.25
N ASP A 142 8.21 8.18 -19.86
CA ASP A 142 7.44 6.96 -19.68
C ASP A 142 7.11 6.31 -21.04
N PRO A 143 7.70 5.14 -21.39
CA PRO A 143 7.47 4.52 -22.68
C PRO A 143 6.05 3.95 -22.84
N ALA A 144 5.25 3.87 -21.76
CA ALA A 144 3.88 3.40 -21.78
C ALA A 144 2.85 4.52 -22.04
N LYS A 145 3.27 5.80 -21.96
CA LYS A 145 2.42 6.96 -22.17
C LYS A 145 3.01 7.85 -23.26
N VAL A 146 2.20 8.76 -23.79
CA VAL A 146 2.68 9.72 -24.79
C VAL A 146 2.87 11.06 -24.10
N SER A 147 4.12 11.47 -23.92
CA SER A 147 4.43 12.84 -23.53
C SER A 147 4.26 13.77 -24.73
N GLU A 148 3.56 14.89 -24.55
CA GLU A 148 3.28 15.84 -25.61
C GLU A 148 3.07 17.28 -25.11
N LEU A 149 3.30 18.24 -26.00
CA LEU A 149 2.77 19.59 -25.88
C LEU A 149 1.53 19.70 -26.78
N VAL A 150 0.36 19.89 -26.17
CA VAL A 150 -0.89 20.06 -26.91
C VAL A 150 -1.12 21.53 -27.17
N GLY A 151 -1.26 21.90 -28.44
CA GLY A 151 -1.38 23.30 -28.83
C GLY A 151 -2.70 23.92 -28.39
N LEU A 152 -2.62 25.12 -27.80
CA LEU A 152 -3.75 25.95 -27.39
C LEU A 152 -3.69 27.31 -28.11
N ALA A 153 -4.82 28.03 -28.14
CA ALA A 153 -4.93 29.35 -28.77
C ALA A 153 -4.36 29.37 -30.21
N ASP A 154 -3.28 30.10 -30.50
CA ASP A 154 -2.70 30.13 -31.86
C ASP A 154 -2.18 28.77 -32.32
N ASN A 155 -1.88 27.88 -31.37
CA ASN A 155 -1.43 26.51 -31.61
C ASN A 155 -2.59 25.50 -31.65
N ALA A 156 -3.84 25.93 -31.48
CA ALA A 156 -4.98 25.02 -31.35
C ALA A 156 -5.05 23.99 -32.49
N GLY A 157 -5.13 22.71 -32.12
CA GLY A 157 -5.18 21.59 -33.07
C GLY A 157 -3.83 21.06 -33.54
N SER A 158 -2.72 21.61 -33.03
CA SER A 158 -1.38 21.04 -33.19
C SER A 158 -0.97 20.22 -31.97
N SER A 159 0.00 19.31 -32.14
CA SER A 159 0.65 18.58 -31.04
C SER A 159 2.12 18.41 -31.37
N LEU A 160 2.94 18.40 -30.32
CA LEU A 160 4.36 18.08 -30.36
C LEU A 160 4.63 16.90 -29.45
N THR A 161 5.02 15.76 -30.00
CA THR A 161 5.48 14.64 -29.18
C THR A 161 6.81 15.00 -28.53
N ILE A 162 6.94 14.70 -27.24
CA ILE A 162 8.17 14.83 -26.46
C ILE A 162 8.81 13.45 -26.38
N GLU A 163 10.09 13.35 -26.72
CA GLU A 163 10.88 12.13 -26.60
C GLU A 163 12.12 12.39 -25.75
N HIS A 164 12.52 11.38 -24.97
CA HIS A 164 13.66 11.48 -24.06
C HIS A 164 14.97 11.83 -24.78
N MET A 165 15.72 12.81 -24.26
CA MET A 165 17.08 13.10 -24.72
C MET A 165 18.12 13.12 -23.59
N PRO A 166 19.34 12.60 -23.85
CA PRO A 166 19.73 11.85 -25.04
C PRO A 166 19.03 10.47 -25.07
N SER A 167 18.86 9.89 -26.26
CA SER A 167 18.13 8.62 -26.44
C SER A 167 18.80 7.40 -25.81
N ASN A 168 20.06 7.52 -25.39
CA ASN A 168 20.79 6.53 -24.60
C ASN A 168 20.63 6.71 -23.08
N TYR A 169 19.81 7.67 -22.65
CA TYR A 169 19.56 7.99 -21.24
C TYR A 169 20.82 8.41 -20.46
N TYR A 170 21.87 8.92 -21.14
CA TYR A 170 23.10 9.33 -20.45
C TYR A 170 22.85 10.45 -19.44
N TYR A 171 21.92 11.35 -19.72
CA TYR A 171 21.29 12.25 -18.75
C TYR A 171 19.83 11.86 -18.63
N GLY A 172 19.21 12.14 -17.49
CA GLY A 172 17.78 11.89 -17.26
C GLY A 172 17.07 13.18 -16.88
N PHE A 173 15.77 13.06 -16.63
CA PHE A 173 15.04 14.10 -15.90
C PHE A 173 15.46 14.03 -14.43
N GLN A 174 16.23 15.02 -13.99
CA GLN A 174 16.80 15.07 -12.65
C GLN A 174 15.94 15.96 -11.76
N VAL A 175 15.61 15.47 -10.57
CA VAL A 175 14.74 16.14 -9.59
C VAL A 175 15.41 16.14 -8.22
N GLY A 176 15.51 17.31 -7.61
CA GLY A 176 16.17 17.49 -6.32
C GLY A 176 16.69 18.91 -6.07
N THR A 177 17.36 19.10 -4.94
CA THR A 177 18.04 20.36 -4.60
C THR A 177 19.13 20.68 -5.61
N ALA A 178 19.09 21.86 -6.22
CA ALA A 178 19.96 22.31 -7.31
C ALA A 178 19.86 21.48 -8.61
N ALA A 179 18.82 20.64 -8.76
CA ALA A 179 18.66 19.80 -9.95
C ALA A 179 18.12 20.56 -11.17
N ASN A 180 17.63 21.79 -11.00
CA ASN A 180 17.13 22.61 -12.10
C ASN A 180 18.21 23.11 -13.08
N ASN A 181 19.49 22.85 -12.81
CA ASN A 181 20.63 23.23 -13.66
C ASN A 181 20.82 24.76 -13.83
N LYS A 182 20.20 25.58 -12.97
CA LYS A 182 20.22 27.05 -13.05
C LYS A 182 20.57 27.75 -11.74
N ASN A 183 20.09 27.24 -10.62
CA ASN A 183 20.32 27.81 -9.29
C ASN A 183 20.41 26.69 -8.22
N ALA A 184 20.38 27.05 -6.94
CA ALA A 184 20.53 26.12 -5.82
C ALA A 184 19.20 25.60 -5.25
N ASP A 185 18.06 26.05 -5.78
CA ASP A 185 16.72 25.73 -5.28
C ASP A 185 16.33 24.29 -5.62
N PHE A 186 15.32 23.77 -4.92
CA PHE A 186 14.73 22.47 -5.25
C PHE A 186 14.00 22.57 -6.59
N GLY A 187 14.30 21.65 -7.51
CA GLY A 187 13.84 21.80 -8.87
C GLY A 187 13.97 20.57 -9.73
N LEU A 188 13.65 20.75 -11.00
CA LEU A 188 13.71 19.73 -12.04
C LEU A 188 14.42 20.28 -13.28
N SER A 189 15.27 19.47 -13.90
CA SER A 189 15.68 19.74 -15.28
C SER A 189 15.69 18.48 -16.13
N GLY A 190 15.51 18.67 -17.43
CA GLY A 190 15.55 17.57 -18.39
C GLY A 190 15.62 18.09 -19.81
N TRP A 191 16.46 17.45 -20.62
CA TRP A 191 16.55 17.70 -22.05
C TRP A 191 15.65 16.71 -22.78
N PHE A 192 14.96 17.18 -23.81
CA PHE A 192 14.12 16.35 -24.66
C PHE A 192 14.25 16.74 -26.13
N SER A 193 13.78 15.87 -27.00
CA SER A 193 13.51 16.20 -28.40
C SER A 193 12.03 16.27 -28.66
N TYR A 194 11.64 17.08 -29.64
CA TYR A 194 10.27 17.13 -30.11
C TYR A 194 10.19 17.18 -31.63
N SER A 195 9.03 16.81 -32.17
CA SER A 195 8.77 16.83 -33.61
C SER A 195 7.32 17.24 -33.92
N TRP A 196 7.13 18.00 -35.00
CA TRP A 196 5.81 18.34 -35.56
C TRP A 196 5.29 17.33 -36.57
N ASP A 197 6.21 16.64 -37.25
CA ASP A 197 5.93 15.82 -38.42
C ASP A 197 6.42 14.37 -38.25
N GLY A 198 7.01 14.04 -37.10
CA GLY A 198 7.61 12.74 -36.81
C GLY A 198 8.89 12.47 -37.61
N VAL A 199 9.43 13.46 -38.32
CA VAL A 199 10.58 13.31 -39.23
C VAL A 199 11.71 14.26 -38.85
N ASN A 200 11.38 15.52 -38.57
CA ASN A 200 12.33 16.54 -38.15
C ASN A 200 12.31 16.66 -36.63
N TYR A 201 13.45 16.42 -36.01
CA TYR A 201 13.63 16.48 -34.57
C TYR A 201 14.32 17.78 -34.16
N HIS A 202 13.72 18.45 -33.19
CA HIS A 202 14.22 19.66 -32.56
C HIS A 202 14.50 19.40 -31.08
N GLN A 203 15.13 20.35 -30.40
CA GLN A 203 15.57 20.20 -29.01
C GLN A 203 14.75 21.12 -28.11
N GLY A 204 14.38 20.66 -26.94
CA GLY A 204 13.79 21.50 -25.91
C GLY A 204 14.26 21.08 -24.54
N ASP A 205 14.19 21.99 -23.56
CA ASP A 205 14.51 21.64 -22.18
C ASP A 205 13.50 22.22 -21.20
N PHE A 206 13.43 21.58 -20.04
CA PHE A 206 12.78 22.09 -18.85
C PHE A 206 13.86 22.48 -17.83
N ASN A 207 13.72 23.65 -17.23
CA ASN A 207 14.53 24.13 -16.12
C ASN A 207 13.62 24.80 -15.08
N LEU A 208 13.20 24.04 -14.08
CA LEU A 208 12.09 24.38 -13.21
C LEU A 208 12.52 24.48 -11.74
N ASP A 209 12.10 25.54 -11.06
CA ASP A 209 12.01 25.52 -9.60
C ASP A 209 10.70 24.84 -9.22
N LEU A 210 10.77 23.91 -8.28
CA LEU A 210 9.62 23.17 -7.75
C LEU A 210 9.28 23.73 -6.37
N ASN A 211 8.24 24.54 -6.30
CA ASN A 211 7.84 25.27 -5.11
C ASN A 211 6.66 24.59 -4.40
N ASN A 212 6.47 24.93 -3.13
CA ASN A 212 5.30 24.49 -2.34
C ASN A 212 5.07 22.97 -2.42
N CYS A 213 6.14 22.17 -2.40
CA CYS A 213 6.01 20.73 -2.42
C CYS A 213 5.28 20.25 -1.16
N GLN A 214 4.26 19.42 -1.36
CA GLN A 214 3.46 18.83 -0.29
C GLN A 214 3.37 17.33 -0.55
N ASP A 215 3.57 16.53 0.49
CA ASP A 215 3.22 15.12 0.48
C ASP A 215 1.72 15.03 0.75
N ASN A 216 0.95 14.73 -0.31
CA ASN A 216 -0.47 14.50 -0.20
C ASN A 216 -0.67 13.01 0.03
N GLU A 217 -1.08 12.64 1.23
CA GLU A 217 -1.65 11.31 1.46
C GLU A 217 -2.92 11.21 0.61
N THR A 218 -2.87 10.48 -0.51
CA THR A 218 -4.09 10.07 -1.20
C THR A 218 -4.66 8.87 -0.46
N LEU A 219 -5.14 9.12 0.76
CA LEU A 219 -6.27 8.35 1.23
C LEU A 219 -7.45 8.72 0.33
N PRO A 220 -8.40 7.81 0.09
CA PRO A 220 -9.70 8.28 -0.31
C PRO A 220 -10.20 9.26 0.76
N VAL A 221 -10.67 10.42 0.33
CA VAL A 221 -10.84 11.59 1.18
C VAL A 221 -12.14 11.43 1.98
N GLY A 222 -12.15 10.60 3.03
CA GLY A 222 -13.38 10.34 3.79
C GLY A 222 -13.26 9.30 4.90
N GLU A 223 -14.35 9.13 5.66
CA GLU A 223 -14.49 8.02 6.60
C GLU A 223 -14.49 6.68 5.85
N VAL A 224 -13.59 5.78 6.22
CA VAL A 224 -13.56 4.41 5.70
C VAL A 224 -14.46 3.52 6.56
N THR A 225 -15.45 2.88 5.94
CA THR A 225 -16.25 1.84 6.59
C THR A 225 -15.55 0.50 6.47
N ARG A 226 -15.48 -0.26 7.58
CA ARG A 226 -14.84 -1.58 7.66
C ARG A 226 -15.87 -2.64 8.02
N THR A 227 -15.83 -3.78 7.36
CA THR A 227 -16.68 -4.94 7.66
C THR A 227 -15.87 -6.22 7.58
N LEU A 228 -16.16 -7.17 8.48
CA LEU A 228 -15.53 -8.49 8.51
C LEU A 228 -16.55 -9.56 8.11
N SER A 229 -16.10 -10.60 7.41
CA SER A 229 -16.94 -11.76 7.09
C SER A 229 -17.35 -12.55 8.34
N GLN A 230 -16.56 -12.47 9.41
CA GLN A 230 -16.82 -13.09 10.72
C GLN A 230 -16.10 -12.30 11.82
N GLU A 231 -16.85 -11.94 12.87
CA GLU A 231 -16.33 -11.19 14.03
C GLU A 231 -16.31 -12.02 15.32
N ILE A 232 -17.17 -13.05 15.41
CA ILE A 232 -17.35 -13.88 16.59
C ILE A 232 -16.95 -15.32 16.23
N PHE A 233 -16.09 -15.89 17.06
CA PHE A 233 -15.60 -17.26 16.94
C PHE A 233 -16.01 -18.04 18.18
N THR A 234 -16.29 -19.32 17.98
CA THR A 234 -16.75 -20.27 19.00
C THR A 234 -15.90 -21.54 18.99
N CYS A 235 -16.25 -22.51 19.83
CA CYS A 235 -15.60 -23.82 19.82
C CYS A 235 -15.71 -24.57 18.48
N ASP A 236 -16.71 -24.26 17.66
CA ASP A 236 -16.86 -24.86 16.32
C ASP A 236 -15.84 -24.32 15.32
N ASP A 237 -15.20 -23.19 15.65
CA ASP A 237 -14.22 -22.48 14.81
C ASP A 237 -12.77 -22.77 15.24
N LEU A 238 -12.50 -23.82 16.03
CA LEU A 238 -11.13 -24.16 16.45
C LEU A 238 -10.21 -24.46 15.25
N GLY A 239 -9.01 -23.91 15.27
CA GLY A 239 -8.05 -24.01 14.16
C GLY A 239 -8.05 -22.79 13.25
N GLU A 240 -7.61 -22.96 12.00
CA GLU A 240 -7.48 -21.87 11.04
C GLU A 240 -8.83 -21.54 10.37
N ASN A 241 -9.19 -20.26 10.39
CA ASN A 241 -10.37 -19.72 9.72
C ASN A 241 -9.95 -18.59 8.77
N THR A 242 -10.51 -18.57 7.56
CA THR A 242 -10.28 -17.47 6.62
C THR A 242 -11.33 -16.39 6.84
N VAL A 243 -10.87 -15.17 7.10
CA VAL A 243 -11.72 -13.99 7.28
C VAL A 243 -11.42 -12.97 6.19
N THR A 244 -12.46 -12.36 5.63
CA THR A 244 -12.35 -11.29 4.65
C THR A 244 -12.65 -9.95 5.31
N LEU A 245 -11.69 -9.02 5.29
CA LEU A 245 -11.90 -7.60 5.58
C LEU A 245 -12.35 -6.90 4.30
N THR A 246 -13.48 -6.20 4.36
CA THR A 246 -13.93 -5.31 3.30
C THR A 246 -13.90 -3.87 3.82
N ALA A 247 -13.13 -3.03 3.14
CA ALA A 247 -13.05 -1.59 3.40
C ALA A 247 -13.72 -0.84 2.24
N THR A 248 -14.51 0.18 2.56
CA THR A 248 -15.20 1.02 1.57
C THR A 248 -15.06 2.48 1.94
N ASP A 249 -14.65 3.31 1.00
CA ASP A 249 -14.55 4.75 1.19
C ASP A 249 -15.86 5.49 0.81
N GLU A 250 -15.88 6.81 1.02
CA GLU A 250 -17.05 7.65 0.73
C GLU A 250 -17.34 7.74 -0.79
N GLU A 251 -16.33 7.57 -1.63
CA GLU A 251 -16.43 7.52 -3.08
C GLU A 251 -16.98 6.17 -3.61
N GLY A 252 -17.09 5.16 -2.73
CA GLY A 252 -17.57 3.83 -3.06
C GLY A 252 -16.52 2.91 -3.66
N ASN A 253 -15.23 3.25 -3.57
CA ASN A 253 -14.16 2.30 -3.86
C ASN A 253 -14.13 1.24 -2.77
N VAL A 254 -13.97 -0.01 -3.20
CA VAL A 254 -14.00 -1.16 -2.32
C VAL A 254 -12.67 -1.87 -2.42
N CYS A 255 -12.10 -2.18 -1.26
CA CYS A 255 -10.95 -3.05 -1.14
C CYS A 255 -11.29 -4.25 -0.26
N THR A 256 -10.82 -5.43 -0.65
CA THR A 256 -11.01 -6.69 0.09
C THR A 256 -9.68 -7.36 0.36
N GLN A 257 -9.46 -7.81 1.59
CA GLN A 257 -8.27 -8.55 1.99
C GLN A 257 -8.65 -9.79 2.78
N GLU A 258 -8.07 -10.94 2.43
CA GLU A 258 -8.22 -12.17 3.19
C GLU A 258 -7.06 -12.37 4.15
N PHE A 259 -7.35 -12.86 5.34
CA PHE A 259 -6.34 -13.24 6.34
C PHE A 259 -6.76 -14.48 7.12
N THR A 260 -5.78 -15.14 7.73
CA THR A 260 -6.01 -16.33 8.55
C THR A 260 -6.12 -15.95 10.03
N VAL A 261 -7.21 -16.40 10.65
CA VAL A 261 -7.46 -16.33 12.09
C VAL A 261 -7.37 -17.72 12.69
N THR A 262 -6.40 -17.96 13.55
CA THR A 262 -6.25 -19.21 14.28
C THR A 262 -6.92 -19.11 15.64
N ILE A 263 -7.92 -19.94 15.90
CA ILE A 263 -8.60 -20.01 17.19
C ILE A 263 -8.00 -21.14 18.03
N GLU A 264 -7.52 -20.77 19.22
CA GLU A 264 -6.93 -21.71 20.19
C GLU A 264 -7.77 -21.77 21.48
N ASP A 265 -8.05 -22.99 21.94
CA ASP A 265 -8.56 -23.24 23.28
C ASP A 265 -7.39 -23.41 24.26
N ASN A 266 -7.24 -22.46 25.18
CA ASN A 266 -6.25 -22.51 26.26
C ASN A 266 -6.90 -22.64 27.64
N ILE A 267 -8.21 -22.89 27.69
CA ILE A 267 -8.97 -22.98 28.92
C ILE A 267 -8.73 -24.36 29.52
N ALA A 268 -8.17 -24.39 30.73
CA ALA A 268 -7.94 -25.65 31.41
C ALA A 268 -9.28 -26.34 31.69
N PRO A 269 -9.45 -27.64 31.32
CA PRO A 269 -10.69 -28.35 31.58
C PRO A 269 -10.89 -28.46 33.09
N THR A 270 -12.01 -27.95 33.58
CA THR A 270 -12.38 -28.13 34.99
C THR A 270 -13.20 -29.41 35.11
N VAL A 271 -12.63 -30.43 35.75
CA VAL A 271 -13.36 -31.66 36.06
C VAL A 271 -14.31 -31.38 37.23
N VAL A 272 -15.59 -31.23 36.94
CA VAL A 272 -16.63 -31.18 37.96
C VAL A 272 -17.16 -32.61 38.13
N THR A 273 -16.93 -33.20 39.29
CA THR A 273 -17.47 -34.52 39.58
C THR A 273 -18.84 -34.44 40.23
N ARG A 274 -19.61 -35.53 40.13
CA ARG A 274 -20.83 -35.72 40.89
C ARG A 274 -20.75 -36.97 41.74
N ASP A 275 -21.36 -36.92 42.91
CA ASP A 275 -21.58 -38.11 43.72
C ASP A 275 -22.56 -39.04 43.01
N ILE A 276 -22.26 -40.34 43.00
CA ILE A 276 -23.15 -41.37 42.49
C ILE A 276 -23.50 -42.39 43.56
N ALA A 277 -24.74 -42.85 43.53
CA ALA A 277 -25.17 -44.06 44.21
C ALA A 277 -25.49 -45.13 43.17
N ARG A 278 -24.97 -46.35 43.37
CA ARG A 278 -25.23 -47.52 42.51
C ARG A 278 -25.54 -48.73 43.40
N VAL A 279 -26.45 -49.56 42.93
CA VAL A 279 -26.79 -50.83 43.57
C VAL A 279 -25.85 -51.90 43.03
N ILE A 280 -25.26 -52.71 43.92
CA ILE A 280 -24.38 -53.82 43.53
C ILE A 280 -25.23 -54.93 42.89
N GLY A 281 -24.82 -55.38 41.69
CA GLY A 281 -25.53 -56.41 40.93
C GLY A 281 -25.36 -57.83 41.49
N ALA A 282 -26.16 -58.76 40.99
CA ALA A 282 -25.99 -60.19 41.31
C ALA A 282 -24.59 -60.65 40.89
N GLY A 283 -23.81 -61.18 41.84
CA GLY A 283 -22.39 -61.53 41.63
C GLY A 283 -21.38 -60.58 42.26
N GLY A 284 -21.81 -59.54 42.99
CA GLY A 284 -20.89 -58.66 43.73
C GLY A 284 -20.18 -57.60 42.87
N GLN A 285 -20.66 -57.40 41.64
CA GLN A 285 -20.05 -56.47 40.68
C GLN A 285 -20.90 -55.21 40.52
N VAL A 286 -20.23 -54.08 40.32
CA VAL A 286 -20.82 -52.80 39.91
C VAL A 286 -19.91 -52.18 38.87
N THR A 287 -20.48 -51.72 37.76
CA THR A 287 -19.75 -51.00 36.72
C THR A 287 -19.98 -49.51 36.92
N ILE A 288 -18.90 -48.75 37.04
CA ILE A 288 -18.91 -47.29 37.07
C ILE A 288 -18.13 -46.83 35.84
N THR A 289 -18.76 -46.03 34.99
CA THR A 289 -18.10 -45.42 33.84
C THR A 289 -17.66 -43.99 34.17
N ALA A 290 -16.77 -43.44 33.34
CA ALA A 290 -16.40 -42.03 33.44
C ALA A 290 -17.63 -41.11 33.32
N ASP A 291 -18.62 -41.49 32.49
CA ASP A 291 -19.86 -40.74 32.29
C ASP A 291 -20.76 -40.73 33.53
N ASP A 292 -20.61 -41.70 34.44
CA ASP A 292 -21.36 -41.71 35.69
C ASP A 292 -20.92 -40.55 36.61
N VAL A 293 -19.65 -40.13 36.54
CA VAL A 293 -19.02 -39.26 37.56
C VAL A 293 -18.57 -37.90 37.03
N LEU A 294 -18.45 -37.68 35.71
CA LEU A 294 -17.90 -36.45 35.12
C LEU A 294 -18.98 -35.50 34.58
N ASN A 295 -18.80 -34.19 34.83
CA ASN A 295 -19.39 -33.08 34.07
C ASN A 295 -18.28 -32.34 33.33
N PHE A 296 -18.32 -32.34 32.00
CA PHE A 296 -17.39 -31.59 31.17
C PHE A 296 -17.92 -30.18 30.90
N ASN A 297 -17.03 -29.18 30.97
CA ASN A 297 -17.35 -27.82 30.58
C ASN A 297 -16.34 -27.30 29.55
N CYS A 298 -16.63 -27.60 28.29
CA CYS A 298 -16.58 -26.71 27.14
C CYS A 298 -17.71 -27.19 26.21
N GLY A 299 -18.81 -26.44 26.12
CA GLY A 299 -19.91 -26.64 25.17
C GLY A 299 -20.53 -28.04 25.09
N GLY A 300 -21.58 -28.30 25.87
CA GLY A 300 -22.39 -29.51 25.71
C GLY A 300 -23.05 -29.58 24.32
N GLY A 301 -22.84 -30.67 23.59
CA GLY A 301 -23.60 -30.94 22.36
C GLY A 301 -22.92 -31.85 21.35
N THR A 302 -23.02 -33.15 21.57
CA THR A 302 -22.88 -34.24 20.58
C THR A 302 -21.55 -34.41 19.82
N SER A 303 -20.89 -35.53 20.14
CA SER A 303 -19.88 -36.26 19.36
C SER A 303 -18.52 -35.60 19.14
N ILE A 304 -17.70 -35.58 20.20
CA ILE A 304 -16.34 -36.09 20.02
C ILE A 304 -16.46 -37.61 19.86
N PRO A 305 -15.93 -38.24 18.80
CA PRO A 305 -15.87 -39.69 18.74
C PRO A 305 -15.03 -40.18 19.93
N GLN A 306 -15.61 -40.99 20.82
CA GLN A 306 -14.86 -41.75 21.82
C GLN A 306 -13.75 -42.60 21.16
N PRO A 307 -12.81 -43.18 21.94
CA PRO A 307 -11.95 -42.61 22.98
C PRO A 307 -10.46 -42.78 22.58
N VAL A 308 -9.55 -42.10 23.27
CA VAL A 308 -8.14 -42.53 23.28
C VAL A 308 -8.07 -43.97 23.80
N PRO A 309 -7.37 -44.90 23.13
CA PRO A 309 -7.11 -46.25 23.66
C PRO A 309 -6.39 -46.13 25.01
N GLY A 310 -7.11 -46.34 26.11
CA GLY A 310 -6.58 -46.17 27.46
C GLY A 310 -7.57 -45.81 28.56
N SER A 311 -8.87 -45.61 28.28
CA SER A 311 -9.89 -45.53 29.34
C SER A 311 -10.07 -46.91 29.95
N GLY A 312 -9.29 -47.21 30.98
CA GLY A 312 -9.44 -48.44 31.74
C GLY A 312 -10.84 -48.52 32.34
N GLU A 313 -11.60 -49.53 31.97
CA GLU A 313 -12.72 -49.99 32.79
C GLU A 313 -12.16 -50.45 34.13
N VAL A 314 -12.53 -49.79 35.21
CA VAL A 314 -12.23 -50.30 36.55
C VAL A 314 -13.40 -51.17 36.98
N THR A 315 -13.28 -52.47 36.73
CA THR A 315 -14.15 -53.46 37.37
C THR A 315 -13.63 -53.66 38.78
N ILE A 316 -14.35 -53.15 39.78
CA ILE A 316 -14.06 -53.43 41.18
C ILE A 316 -14.82 -54.70 41.55
N GLU A 317 -14.10 -55.83 41.61
CA GLU A 317 -14.66 -57.07 42.18
C GLU A 317 -14.58 -56.99 43.70
N PHE A 318 -15.73 -56.93 44.36
CA PHE A 318 -15.79 -57.11 45.80
C PHE A 318 -15.92 -58.61 46.07
N ALA A 319 -14.86 -59.22 46.61
CA ALA A 319 -14.96 -60.57 47.13
C ALA A 319 -15.97 -60.56 48.30
N THR A 320 -17.01 -61.38 48.21
CA THR A 320 -17.87 -61.64 49.36
C THR A 320 -17.09 -62.46 50.38
N CYS A 321 -16.52 -61.82 51.39
CA CYS A 321 -15.97 -62.53 52.54
C CYS A 321 -17.12 -63.14 53.34
N THR A 322 -17.24 -64.47 53.33
CA THR A 322 -17.93 -65.19 54.40
C THR A 322 -16.94 -65.38 55.54
N GLU A 323 -17.23 -64.76 56.69
CA GLU A 323 -16.57 -64.66 58.01
C GLU A 323 -15.15 -65.23 58.32
N ASP A 324 -14.54 -66.15 57.57
CA ASP A 324 -13.28 -66.83 57.97
C ASP A 324 -12.27 -67.05 56.81
N ASN A 325 -11.84 -65.99 56.13
CA ASN A 325 -10.46 -65.78 55.61
C ASN A 325 -10.44 -64.75 54.47
N CYS A 326 -9.57 -63.74 54.62
CA CYS A 326 -9.09 -62.89 53.53
C CYS A 326 -7.78 -63.44 52.98
#